data_AF-A0A8E2JYD3-F1
#
_entry.id   AF-A0A8E2JYD3-F1
#
_cell.length_a   1.000
_cell.length_b   1.000
_cell.length_c   1.000
_cell.angle_alpha   90.00
_cell.angle_beta   90.00
_cell.angle_gamma   90.00
#
_symmetry.space_group_name_H-M   'P 1'
#
loop_
_entity.id
_entity.type
_entity.pdbx_description
1 polymer ?
#
loop_
_entity_poly.entity_id
_entity_poly.type
_entity_poly.pdbx_seq_one_letter_code
_entity_poly.pdbx_strand_id
1 'polypeptide(L)'
;MVDPLRLWYKEPASKWPNALPIGNRKLGAMLYGEVQNERWQLNEDSVWYGCAMDRNPKDALKYLPRLRQPLEDGLLKEAEDLVGKAFMGMPEAQRHYEPLGQVNLNFLYFKVETSNYKRYLDSYQALSGVSYEVNRVQHVREIFASHPDNIIGAKISSSPKANVSFDLRLFRGYNTSVYMDLIEVTNDSVMMKGQTGGNGVRFCAAVSVNAKGGQLCYFICLSDRFTSS
;
A
#
# COMPACT_ATOMS: atom_id res chain seq x y z
N MET A 1 18.46 -7.04 -26.88
CA MET A 1 18.39 -8.19 -25.95
C MET A 1 17.23 -7.97 -25.01
N VAL A 2 16.30 -8.93 -24.94
CA VAL A 2 15.27 -8.95 -23.90
C VAL A 2 15.97 -9.42 -22.63
N ASP A 3 15.92 -8.61 -21.58
CA ASP A 3 16.40 -9.02 -20.26
C ASP A 3 15.35 -9.98 -19.68
N PRO A 4 15.65 -11.29 -19.55
CA PRO A 4 14.66 -12.29 -19.16
C PRO A 4 14.13 -12.09 -17.73
N LEU A 5 14.76 -11.22 -16.93
CA LEU A 5 14.39 -10.95 -15.54
C LEU A 5 13.62 -9.64 -15.36
N ARG A 6 13.23 -8.98 -16.45
CA ARG A 6 12.45 -7.73 -16.42
C ARG A 6 11.04 -7.91 -16.93
N LEU A 7 10.06 -7.64 -16.06
CA LEU A 7 8.71 -7.30 -16.48
C LEU A 7 8.71 -5.86 -16.97
N TRP A 8 8.10 -5.58 -18.13
CA TRP A 8 8.05 -4.21 -18.65
C TRP A 8 6.80 -3.93 -19.47
N TYR A 9 6.38 -2.67 -19.47
CA TYR A 9 5.14 -2.20 -20.08
C TYR A 9 5.33 -0.84 -20.74
N LYS A 10 4.56 -0.59 -21.80
CA LYS A 10 4.56 0.68 -22.56
C LYS A 10 3.48 1.66 -22.11
N GLU A 11 2.75 1.33 -21.04
CA GLU A 11 1.69 2.15 -20.48
C GLU A 11 1.62 2.03 -18.95
N PRO A 12 1.11 3.06 -18.25
CA PRO A 12 0.84 3.00 -16.82
C PRO A 12 -0.17 1.91 -16.45
N ALA A 13 -0.17 1.48 -15.19
CA ALA A 13 -1.18 0.57 -14.68
C ALA A 13 -2.54 1.27 -14.57
N SER A 14 -3.56 0.74 -15.24
CA SER A 14 -4.94 1.25 -15.16
C SER A 14 -5.69 0.77 -13.90
N LYS A 15 -5.27 -0.34 -13.31
CA LYS A 15 -5.87 -0.99 -12.13
C LYS A 15 -4.80 -1.59 -11.24
N TRP A 16 -5.14 -1.83 -9.98
CA TRP A 16 -4.23 -2.38 -8.97
C TRP A 16 -3.51 -3.68 -9.42
N PRO A 17 -4.17 -4.68 -10.03
CA PRO A 17 -3.48 -5.91 -10.45
C PRO A 17 -2.41 -5.69 -11.54
N ASN A 18 -2.43 -4.53 -12.22
CA ASN A 18 -1.47 -4.20 -13.26
C ASN A 18 -0.28 -3.38 -12.72
N ALA A 19 -0.33 -2.94 -11.46
CA ALA A 19 0.74 -2.20 -10.81
C ALA A 19 1.90 -3.14 -10.44
N LEU A 20 3.11 -2.59 -10.30
CA LEU A 20 4.31 -3.38 -10.03
C LEU A 20 4.59 -3.44 -8.53
N PRO A 21 4.72 -4.65 -7.94
CA PRO A 21 5.03 -4.81 -6.53
C PRO A 21 6.52 -4.62 -6.26
N ILE A 22 6.82 -3.96 -5.14
CA ILE A 22 8.12 -3.99 -4.47
C ILE A 22 7.91 -4.28 -2.98
N GLY A 23 8.90 -4.85 -2.30
CA GLY A 23 8.82 -5.05 -0.86
C GLY A 23 10.12 -5.54 -0.23
N ASN A 24 10.26 -5.29 1.07
CA ASN A 24 11.43 -5.65 1.87
C ASN A 24 11.07 -6.59 3.03
N ARG A 25 10.13 -7.52 2.82
CA ARG A 25 9.45 -8.37 3.83
C ARG A 25 8.43 -7.62 4.67
N LYS A 26 8.77 -6.44 5.19
CA LYS A 26 7.93 -5.67 6.12
C LYS A 26 7.08 -4.63 5.41
N LEU A 27 7.72 -3.74 4.66
CA LEU A 27 7.10 -2.71 3.84
C LEU A 27 6.90 -3.23 2.41
N GLY A 28 5.78 -2.84 1.81
CA GLY A 28 5.47 -3.11 0.42
C GLY A 28 4.86 -1.89 -0.26
N ALA A 29 5.03 -1.80 -1.57
CA ALA A 29 4.31 -0.83 -2.39
C ALA A 29 3.89 -1.41 -3.74
N MET A 30 2.73 -0.97 -4.21
CA MET A 30 2.23 -1.22 -5.56
C MET A 30 2.34 0.07 -6.38
N LEU A 31 3.17 0.04 -7.42
CA LEU A 31 3.59 1.21 -8.19
C LEU A 31 2.83 1.28 -9.53
N TYR A 32 2.11 2.38 -9.76
CA TYR A 32 1.24 2.50 -10.93
C TYR A 32 1.99 2.99 -12.19
N GLY A 33 2.98 3.86 -12.02
CA GLY A 33 3.77 4.38 -13.13
C GLY A 33 3.10 5.53 -13.88
N GLU A 34 2.10 6.20 -13.32
CA GLU A 34 1.38 7.29 -14.01
C GLU A 34 2.28 8.51 -14.23
N VAL A 35 2.16 9.18 -15.38
CA VAL A 35 3.06 10.28 -15.74
C VAL A 35 2.88 11.47 -14.81
N GLN A 36 1.64 11.98 -14.70
CA GLN A 36 1.33 13.19 -13.95
C GLN A 36 0.91 12.90 -12.51
N ASN A 37 -0.03 11.98 -12.31
CA ASN A 37 -0.58 11.64 -11.00
C ASN A 37 -0.10 10.26 -10.57
N GLU A 38 1.15 10.14 -10.15
CA GLU A 38 1.71 8.85 -9.71
C GLU A 38 1.06 8.41 -8.38
N ARG A 39 0.82 7.10 -8.26
CA ARG A 39 0.17 6.49 -7.10
C ARG A 39 1.00 5.31 -6.62
N TRP A 40 1.37 5.35 -5.35
CA TRP A 40 2.01 4.23 -4.66
C TRP A 40 1.11 3.80 -3.52
N GLN A 41 0.42 2.68 -3.67
CA GLN A 41 -0.31 2.09 -2.55
C GLN A 41 0.70 1.40 -1.63
N LEU A 42 0.64 1.70 -0.33
CA LEU A 42 1.58 1.22 0.66
C LEU A 42 0.97 0.12 1.53
N ASN A 43 1.82 -0.83 1.91
CA ASN A 43 1.53 -1.92 2.81
C ASN A 43 2.63 -2.05 3.87
N GLU A 44 2.22 -2.44 5.08
CA GLU A 44 3.13 -2.89 6.13
C GLU A 44 2.54 -4.16 6.75
N ASP A 45 3.36 -5.17 6.99
CA ASP A 45 2.95 -6.55 7.30
C ASP A 45 2.11 -6.71 8.58
N SER A 46 2.25 -5.79 9.53
CA SER A 46 1.61 -5.81 10.85
C SER A 46 0.34 -4.96 10.93
N VAL A 47 -0.04 -4.25 9.88
CA VAL A 47 -1.28 -3.45 9.84
C VAL A 47 -2.50 -4.35 9.62
N TRP A 48 -3.18 -4.73 10.72
CA TRP A 48 -4.38 -5.56 10.70
C TRP A 48 -5.52 -4.90 11.48
N TYR A 49 -6.77 -5.17 11.09
CA TYR A 49 -7.96 -4.72 11.83
C TYR A 49 -8.10 -5.49 13.15
N GLY A 50 -8.47 -4.82 14.23
CA GLY A 50 -8.76 -5.45 15.52
C GLY A 50 -7.52 -5.87 16.31
N CYS A 51 -7.76 -6.44 17.49
CA CYS A 51 -6.72 -6.86 18.43
C CYS A 51 -6.71 -8.38 18.66
N ALA A 52 -5.74 -8.85 19.45
CA ALA A 52 -5.70 -10.21 19.94
C ALA A 52 -7.02 -10.55 20.65
N MET A 53 -7.58 -11.72 20.34
CA MET A 53 -8.90 -12.12 20.81
C MET A 53 -8.91 -13.62 21.09
N ASP A 54 -9.42 -14.00 22.27
CA ASP A 54 -9.78 -15.38 22.54
C ASP A 54 -11.04 -15.73 21.74
N ARG A 55 -10.84 -16.54 20.70
CA ARG A 55 -11.92 -16.99 19.81
C ARG A 55 -12.34 -18.42 20.08
N ASN A 56 -11.90 -19.01 21.19
CA ASN A 56 -12.28 -20.37 21.53
C ASN A 56 -13.79 -20.43 21.80
N PRO A 57 -14.52 -21.37 21.16
CA PRO A 57 -15.93 -21.57 21.44
C PRO A 57 -16.13 -22.02 22.89
N LYS A 58 -16.81 -21.19 23.68
CA LYS A 58 -17.03 -21.44 25.12
C LYS A 58 -17.85 -22.71 25.39
N ASP A 59 -18.76 -23.03 24.47
CA ASP A 59 -19.69 -24.15 24.60
C ASP A 59 -19.18 -25.47 23.99
N ALA A 60 -18.07 -25.45 23.24
CA ALA A 60 -17.58 -26.64 22.52
C ALA A 60 -17.32 -27.82 23.46
N LEU A 61 -16.67 -27.58 24.59
CA LEU A 61 -16.38 -28.65 25.56
C LEU A 61 -17.67 -29.26 26.13
N LYS A 62 -18.69 -28.44 26.39
CA LYS A 62 -19.98 -28.87 26.91
C LYS A 62 -20.74 -29.76 25.93
N TYR A 63 -20.67 -29.45 24.63
CA TYR A 63 -21.37 -30.20 23.59
C TYR A 63 -20.54 -31.32 22.96
N LEU A 64 -19.26 -31.47 23.33
CA LEU A 64 -18.37 -32.51 22.79
C LEU A 64 -18.92 -33.94 22.98
N PRO A 65 -19.47 -34.33 24.15
CA PRO A 65 -20.07 -35.65 24.30
C PRO A 65 -21.26 -35.85 23.35
N ARG A 66 -22.09 -34.82 23.16
CA ARG A 66 -23.28 -34.85 22.29
C ARG A 66 -22.91 -34.90 20.82
N LEU A 67 -21.76 -34.37 20.42
CA LEU A 67 -21.27 -34.43 19.04
C LEU A 67 -20.79 -35.84 18.66
N ARG A 68 -20.22 -36.60 19.61
CA ARG A 68 -19.67 -37.94 19.34
C ARG A 68 -20.76 -38.93 18.91
N GLN A 69 -21.94 -38.88 19.52
CA GLN A 69 -23.01 -39.83 19.25
C GLN A 69 -23.51 -39.79 17.78
N PRO A 70 -23.90 -38.64 17.19
CA PRO A 70 -24.23 -38.56 15.76
C PRO A 70 -23.10 -39.01 14.83
N LEU A 71 -21.82 -38.82 15.22
CA LEU A 71 -20.68 -39.29 14.42
C LEU A 71 -20.56 -40.82 14.45
N GLU A 72 -20.76 -41.43 15.62
CA GLU A 72 -20.79 -42.89 15.80
C GLU A 72 -21.97 -43.53 15.05
N ASP A 73 -23.13 -42.87 15.06
CA ASP A 73 -24.36 -43.31 14.41
C ASP A 73 -24.39 -43.01 12.88
N GLY A 74 -23.38 -42.33 12.33
CA GLY A 74 -23.31 -41.97 10.92
C GLY A 74 -24.24 -40.82 10.48
N LEU A 75 -24.81 -40.07 11.44
CA LEU A 75 -25.73 -38.95 11.24
C LEU A 75 -24.98 -37.64 10.94
N LEU A 76 -24.32 -37.58 9.78
CA LEU A 76 -23.40 -36.48 9.42
C LEU A 76 -24.06 -35.09 9.42
N LYS A 77 -25.32 -34.98 8.99
CA LYS A 77 -26.03 -33.70 8.93
C LYS A 77 -26.27 -33.12 10.33
N GLU A 78 -26.65 -33.96 11.28
CA GLU A 78 -26.86 -33.56 12.67
C GLU A 78 -25.54 -33.15 13.35
N ALA A 79 -24.46 -33.89 13.05
CA ALA A 79 -23.13 -33.55 13.52
C ALA A 79 -22.68 -32.18 12.98
N GLU A 80 -22.82 -31.94 11.68
CA GLU A 80 -22.48 -30.67 11.02
C GLU A 80 -23.25 -29.49 11.63
N ASP A 81 -24.56 -29.63 11.80
CA ASP A 81 -25.41 -28.58 12.37
C ASP A 81 -25.01 -28.25 13.81
N LEU A 82 -24.57 -29.24 14.60
CA LEU A 82 -24.08 -29.02 15.96
C LEU A 82 -22.70 -28.36 15.97
N VAL A 83 -21.80 -28.75 15.06
CA VAL A 83 -20.49 -28.11 14.86
C VAL A 83 -20.66 -26.63 14.56
N GLY A 84 -21.53 -26.28 13.60
CA GLY A 84 -21.81 -24.89 13.22
C GLY A 84 -22.31 -24.03 14.39
N LYS A 85 -23.06 -24.62 15.34
CA LYS A 85 -23.65 -23.91 16.48
C LYS A 85 -22.71 -23.76 17.68
N ALA A 86 -21.83 -24.72 17.93
CA ALA A 86 -21.11 -24.83 19.20
C ALA A 86 -19.58 -24.95 19.09
N PHE A 87 -19.04 -25.20 17.89
CA PHE A 87 -17.61 -25.49 17.70
C PHE A 87 -16.90 -24.50 16.77
N MET A 88 -17.62 -23.53 16.19
CA MET A 88 -17.04 -22.46 15.39
C MET A 88 -16.37 -21.41 16.28
N GLY A 89 -15.33 -20.76 15.78
CA GLY A 89 -14.67 -19.67 16.49
C GLY A 89 -15.64 -18.54 16.82
N MET A 90 -15.44 -17.86 17.96
CA MET A 90 -16.33 -16.79 18.43
C MET A 90 -15.58 -15.46 18.57
N PRO A 91 -15.82 -14.45 17.72
CA PRO A 91 -16.65 -14.45 16.52
C PRO A 91 -16.06 -15.31 15.39
N GLU A 92 -16.92 -15.72 14.46
CA GLU A 92 -16.57 -16.67 13.38
C GLU A 92 -15.54 -16.11 12.40
N ALA A 93 -15.66 -14.82 12.06
CA ALA A 93 -14.75 -14.16 11.15
C ALA A 93 -13.38 -13.90 11.79
N GLN A 94 -12.31 -14.15 11.03
CA GLN A 94 -10.98 -13.69 11.39
C GLN A 94 -10.85 -12.18 11.12
N ARG A 95 -9.86 -11.57 11.76
CA ARG A 95 -9.46 -10.20 11.46
C ARG A 95 -8.79 -10.15 10.08
N HIS A 96 -8.96 -9.05 9.36
CA HIS A 96 -8.42 -8.88 8.01
C HIS A 96 -7.27 -7.89 7.99
N TYR A 97 -6.40 -8.09 7.01
CA TYR A 97 -5.29 -7.21 6.71
C TYR A 97 -5.79 -5.87 6.16
N GLU A 98 -5.16 -4.76 6.54
CA GLU A 98 -5.49 -3.43 6.02
C GLU A 98 -4.28 -2.78 5.32
N PRO A 99 -4.50 -1.98 4.26
CA PRO A 99 -3.43 -1.21 3.63
C PRO A 99 -2.87 -0.17 4.61
N LEU A 100 -1.58 0.16 4.50
CA LEU A 100 -0.97 1.22 5.32
C LEU A 100 -1.49 2.61 4.90
N GLY A 101 -1.60 2.81 3.59
CA GLY A 101 -2.04 4.07 3.00
C GLY A 101 -1.60 4.21 1.54
N GLN A 102 -1.44 5.44 1.09
CA GLN A 102 -1.06 5.78 -0.27
C GLN A 102 -0.19 7.04 -0.30
N VAL A 103 0.83 7.03 -1.14
CA VAL A 103 1.57 8.23 -1.54
C VAL A 103 1.13 8.61 -2.94
N ASN A 104 0.71 9.86 -3.11
CA ASN A 104 0.47 10.46 -4.41
C ASN A 104 1.55 11.48 -4.71
N LEU A 105 2.05 11.46 -5.94
CA LEU A 105 2.91 12.50 -6.49
C LEU A 105 2.19 13.14 -7.68
N ASN A 106 1.83 14.42 -7.57
CA ASN A 106 1.26 15.19 -8.66
C ASN A 106 2.36 16.04 -9.31
N PHE A 107 2.89 15.59 -10.43
CA PHE A 107 3.93 16.30 -11.18
C PHE A 107 3.35 17.54 -11.91
N LEU A 108 3.98 18.69 -11.70
CA LEU A 108 3.53 19.99 -12.17
C LEU A 108 3.99 20.28 -13.60
N TYR A 109 3.48 19.52 -14.56
CA TYR A 109 3.76 19.69 -15.98
C TYR A 109 2.85 20.73 -16.64
N PHE A 110 3.42 21.66 -17.41
CA PHE A 110 2.66 22.60 -18.23
C PHE A 110 2.37 21.98 -19.61
N LYS A 111 1.12 21.58 -19.85
CA LYS A 111 0.67 20.80 -21.03
C LYS A 111 1.40 19.46 -21.17
N VAL A 112 0.63 18.37 -21.24
CA VAL A 112 1.17 17.01 -21.15
C VAL A 112 1.20 16.37 -22.53
N GLU A 113 2.31 16.56 -23.24
CA GLU A 113 2.66 15.73 -24.40
C GLU A 113 3.64 14.66 -23.94
N THR A 114 3.24 13.38 -24.04
CA THR A 114 4.04 12.26 -23.55
C THR A 114 4.54 11.38 -24.68
N SER A 115 5.81 11.00 -24.60
CA SER A 115 6.47 10.10 -25.53
C SER A 115 7.40 9.13 -24.77
N ASN A 116 7.84 8.09 -25.48
CA ASN A 116 8.90 7.17 -25.02
C ASN A 116 8.65 6.56 -23.63
N TYR A 117 7.38 6.33 -23.28
CA TYR A 117 7.01 5.76 -21.99
C TYR A 117 7.44 4.30 -21.89
N LYS A 118 8.04 3.95 -20.74
CA LYS A 118 8.31 2.58 -20.33
C LYS A 118 8.33 2.49 -18.81
N ARG A 119 7.63 1.50 -18.24
CA ARG A 119 7.81 1.08 -16.84
C ARG A 119 8.31 -0.35 -16.77
N TYR A 120 9.03 -0.70 -15.72
CA TYR A 120 9.62 -2.02 -15.55
C TYR A 120 9.77 -2.41 -14.07
N LEU A 121 9.81 -3.71 -13.81
CA LEU A 121 10.26 -4.31 -12.57
C LEU A 121 11.42 -5.26 -12.89
N ASP A 122 12.59 -4.93 -12.39
CA ASP A 122 13.79 -5.74 -12.49
C ASP A 122 13.88 -6.65 -11.26
N SER A 123 13.62 -7.95 -11.47
CA SER A 123 13.65 -8.95 -10.41
C SER A 123 15.06 -9.32 -9.95
N TYR A 124 16.08 -9.03 -10.77
CA TYR A 124 17.48 -9.28 -10.40
C TYR A 124 18.01 -8.20 -9.46
N GLN A 125 17.69 -6.94 -9.73
CA GLN A 125 18.12 -5.79 -8.93
C GLN A 125 17.13 -5.39 -7.83
N ALA A 126 15.94 -6.00 -7.79
CA ALA A 126 14.83 -5.58 -6.94
C ALA A 126 14.46 -4.09 -7.12
N LEU A 127 14.49 -3.63 -8.38
CA LEU A 127 14.29 -2.24 -8.74
C LEU A 127 13.10 -2.09 -9.69
N SER A 128 12.14 -1.25 -9.30
CA SER A 128 11.08 -0.81 -10.20
C SER A 128 11.44 0.55 -10.76
N GLY A 129 11.14 0.78 -12.04
CA GLY A 129 11.40 2.07 -12.64
C GLY A 129 10.38 2.46 -13.70
N VAL A 130 10.34 3.76 -13.97
CA VAL A 130 9.55 4.34 -15.06
C VAL A 130 10.34 5.46 -15.71
N SER A 131 10.35 5.47 -17.03
CA SER A 131 10.99 6.46 -17.88
C SER A 131 9.98 6.94 -18.90
N TYR A 132 9.94 8.25 -19.12
CA TYR A 132 9.07 8.88 -20.12
C TYR A 132 9.62 10.25 -20.48
N GLU A 133 9.10 10.83 -21.55
CA GLU A 133 9.35 12.22 -21.90
C GLU A 133 8.09 13.05 -21.73
N VAL A 134 8.25 14.26 -21.18
CA VAL A 134 7.23 15.31 -21.20
C VAL A 134 7.87 16.54 -21.82
N ASN A 135 7.28 17.10 -22.87
CA ASN A 135 7.79 18.32 -23.53
C ASN A 135 9.29 18.22 -23.88
N ARG A 136 9.74 17.06 -24.38
CA ARG A 136 11.14 16.71 -24.73
C ARG A 136 12.13 16.64 -23.56
N VAL A 137 11.63 16.74 -22.32
CA VAL A 137 12.42 16.48 -21.10
C VAL A 137 12.22 15.03 -20.71
N GLN A 138 13.33 14.29 -20.64
CA GLN A 138 13.30 12.92 -20.13
C GLN A 138 13.13 12.95 -18.60
N HIS A 139 12.23 12.13 -18.08
CA HIS A 139 12.01 11.90 -16.67
C HIS A 139 12.23 10.43 -16.33
N VAL A 140 12.85 10.18 -15.20
CA VAL A 140 13.13 8.83 -14.70
C VAL A 140 12.80 8.76 -13.21
N ARG A 141 12.06 7.74 -12.81
CA ARG A 141 11.84 7.36 -11.41
C ARG A 141 12.32 5.94 -11.19
N GLU A 142 13.09 5.74 -10.14
CA GLU A 142 13.62 4.46 -9.69
C GLU A 142 13.20 4.25 -8.24
N ILE A 143 12.55 3.12 -7.93
CA ILE A 143 11.96 2.84 -6.63
C ILE A 143 12.33 1.43 -6.20
N PHE A 144 12.76 1.29 -4.95
CA PHE A 144 13.15 0.01 -4.34
C PHE A 144 12.70 -0.04 -2.88
N ALA A 145 12.63 -1.25 -2.33
CA ALA A 145 12.40 -1.47 -0.92
C ALA A 145 13.67 -2.06 -0.28
N SER A 146 14.33 -1.29 0.59
CA SER A 146 15.57 -1.70 1.26
C SER A 146 15.25 -2.52 2.50
N HIS A 147 15.68 -3.78 2.53
CA HIS A 147 15.67 -4.59 3.75
C HIS A 147 16.64 -4.08 4.83
N PRO A 148 17.93 -3.81 4.55
CA PRO A 148 18.88 -3.38 5.60
C PRO A 148 18.52 -2.03 6.22
N ASP A 149 17.98 -1.09 5.43
CA ASP A 149 17.59 0.23 5.93
C ASP A 149 16.13 0.30 6.39
N ASN A 150 15.34 -0.74 6.11
CA ASN A 150 13.91 -0.84 6.41
C ASN A 150 13.08 0.36 5.91
N ILE A 151 13.33 0.78 4.65
CA ILE A 151 12.60 1.87 3.99
C ILE A 151 12.17 1.48 2.57
N ILE A 152 11.22 2.24 2.01
CA ILE A 152 11.02 2.32 0.57
C ILE A 152 11.74 3.59 0.10
N GLY A 153 12.71 3.43 -0.80
CA GLY A 153 13.49 4.52 -1.38
C GLY A 153 13.02 4.82 -2.79
N ALA A 154 12.95 6.10 -3.14
CA ALA A 154 12.66 6.55 -4.50
C ALA A 154 13.64 7.63 -4.93
N LYS A 155 14.15 7.50 -6.16
CA LYS A 155 14.94 8.52 -6.83
C LYS A 155 14.15 9.02 -8.03
N ILE A 156 13.85 10.30 -8.04
CA ILE A 156 13.09 10.98 -9.08
C ILE A 156 14.03 11.98 -9.74
N SER A 157 14.11 11.95 -11.07
CA SER A 157 15.07 12.76 -11.82
C SER A 157 14.54 13.14 -13.19
N SER A 158 15.14 14.17 -13.78
CA SER A 158 14.93 14.61 -15.16
C SER A 158 16.26 14.73 -15.90
N SER A 159 16.20 14.99 -17.21
CA SER A 159 17.38 15.29 -18.00
C SER A 159 18.15 16.49 -17.43
N PRO A 160 19.48 16.57 -17.67
CA PRO A 160 20.29 17.67 -17.17
C PRO A 160 19.71 19.03 -17.57
N LYS A 161 19.69 19.98 -16.62
CA LYS A 161 19.13 21.35 -16.74
C LYS A 161 17.61 21.47 -16.68
N ALA A 162 16.87 20.37 -16.62
CA ALA A 162 15.44 20.41 -16.32
C ALA A 162 15.18 20.26 -14.82
N ASN A 163 14.10 20.89 -14.35
CA ASN A 163 13.64 20.78 -12.97
C ASN A 163 12.58 19.68 -12.84
N VAL A 164 12.48 19.11 -11.65
CA VAL A 164 11.37 18.26 -11.24
C VAL A 164 10.55 19.03 -10.20
N SER A 165 9.26 19.24 -10.49
CA SER A 165 8.33 19.87 -9.57
C SER A 165 7.13 18.96 -9.38
N PHE A 166 6.76 18.68 -8.14
CA PHE A 166 5.57 17.90 -7.80
C PHE A 166 5.05 18.25 -6.41
N ASP A 167 3.75 18.00 -6.21
CA ASP A 167 3.14 17.96 -4.89
C ASP A 167 3.15 16.52 -4.38
N LEU A 168 3.50 16.32 -3.11
CA LEU A 168 3.45 15.02 -2.43
C LEU A 168 2.32 15.00 -1.42
N ARG A 169 1.50 13.94 -1.48
CA ARG A 169 0.45 13.69 -0.48
C ARG A 169 0.57 12.29 0.08
N LEU A 170 0.66 12.18 1.40
CA LEU A 170 0.50 10.94 2.16
C LEU A 170 -0.92 10.92 2.76
N PHE A 171 -1.67 9.86 2.52
CA PHE A 171 -3.03 9.71 3.05
C PHE A 171 -3.46 8.23 3.10
N ARG A 172 -4.60 7.94 3.72
CA ARG A 172 -5.14 6.57 3.83
C ARG A 172 -6.51 6.46 3.18
N GLY A 173 -6.54 6.16 1.87
CA GLY A 173 -7.70 5.67 1.10
C GLY A 173 -8.98 6.52 1.14
N TYR A 174 -10.04 6.02 0.49
CA TYR A 174 -11.39 6.63 0.48
C TYR A 174 -12.50 5.65 0.95
N ASN A 175 -12.15 4.40 1.26
CA ASN A 175 -13.08 3.35 1.70
C ASN A 175 -12.62 2.73 3.02
N THR A 176 -13.57 2.16 3.78
CA THR A 176 -13.47 1.49 5.10
C THR A 176 -12.10 1.56 5.78
N SER A 177 -12.03 2.27 6.92
CA SER A 177 -10.80 2.50 7.72
C SER A 177 -9.86 3.59 7.16
N VAL A 178 -10.43 4.70 6.71
CA VAL A 178 -9.73 5.96 6.35
C VAL A 178 -9.31 6.81 7.56
N TYR A 179 -9.55 6.31 8.78
CA TYR A 179 -9.33 7.07 9.99
C TYR A 179 -7.84 7.30 10.21
N MET A 180 -7.48 8.57 10.32
CA MET A 180 -6.16 9.04 10.70
C MET A 180 -6.34 9.83 11.99
N ASP A 181 -5.47 9.57 12.96
CA ASP A 181 -5.48 10.28 14.23
C ASP A 181 -4.73 11.61 14.11
N LEU A 182 -3.72 11.67 13.22
CA LEU A 182 -2.87 12.85 13.04
C LEU A 182 -2.21 12.86 11.67
N ILE A 183 -2.15 14.04 11.06
CA ILE A 183 -1.20 14.39 10.00
C ILE A 183 -0.39 15.58 10.49
N GLU A 184 0.92 15.45 10.50
CA GLU A 184 1.83 16.52 10.92
C GLU A 184 3.08 16.59 10.04
N VAL A 185 3.70 17.76 10.01
CA VAL A 185 5.02 17.96 9.41
C VAL A 185 6.03 18.06 10.54
N THR A 186 6.99 17.15 10.60
CA THR A 186 8.03 17.11 11.63
C THR A 186 9.36 16.77 10.98
N ASN A 187 10.45 17.48 11.33
CA ASN A 187 11.80 17.20 10.82
C ASN A 187 11.84 16.99 9.30
N ASP A 188 11.30 17.94 8.53
CA ASP A 188 11.24 17.89 7.06
C ASP A 188 10.54 16.64 6.49
N SER A 189 9.64 16.06 7.27
CA SER A 189 8.90 14.85 6.94
C SER A 189 7.41 15.05 7.14
N VAL A 190 6.62 14.57 6.17
CA VAL A 190 5.16 14.46 6.31
C VAL A 190 4.87 13.14 6.99
N MET A 191 4.18 13.18 8.12
CA MET A 191 3.87 12.01 8.93
C MET A 191 2.36 11.85 9.12
N MET A 192 1.91 10.59 9.06
CA MET A 192 0.54 10.16 9.28
C MET A 192 0.52 9.11 10.39
N LYS A 193 -0.33 9.29 11.40
CA LYS A 193 -0.57 8.31 12.47
C LYS A 193 -2.04 7.90 12.49
N GLY A 194 -2.30 6.68 12.93
CA GLY A 194 -3.66 6.18 13.08
C GLY A 194 -3.73 4.88 13.87
N GLN A 195 -4.95 4.43 14.14
CA GLN A 195 -5.24 3.13 14.70
C GLN A 195 -6.28 2.41 13.84
N THR A 196 -6.02 1.14 13.52
CA THR A 196 -7.04 0.31 12.84
C THR A 196 -8.22 0.06 13.77
N GLY A 197 -9.40 -0.20 13.19
CA GLY A 197 -10.62 -0.34 13.98
C GLY A 197 -10.60 -1.53 14.94
N GLY A 198 -11.53 -1.57 15.90
CA GLY A 198 -11.64 -2.66 16.89
C GLY A 198 -10.51 -2.67 17.92
N ASN A 199 -10.03 -1.50 18.35
CA ASN A 199 -8.84 -1.31 19.20
C ASN A 199 -7.59 -1.98 18.61
N GLY A 200 -7.46 -1.91 17.28
CA GLY A 200 -6.41 -2.62 16.57
C GLY A 200 -5.06 -1.94 16.60
N VAL A 201 -4.26 -2.26 15.60
CA VAL A 201 -2.86 -1.86 15.49
C VAL A 201 -2.77 -0.34 15.30
N ARG A 202 -1.94 0.29 16.15
CA ARG A 202 -1.50 1.67 15.95
C ARG A 202 -0.36 1.69 14.95
N PHE A 203 -0.44 2.56 13.97
CA PHE A 203 0.54 2.66 12.89
C PHE A 203 1.02 4.11 12.71
N CYS A 204 2.19 4.22 12.07
CA CYS A 204 2.78 5.47 11.66
C CYS A 204 3.42 5.29 10.28
N ALA A 205 3.19 6.23 9.38
CA ALA A 205 3.89 6.33 8.10
C ALA A 205 4.49 7.73 7.98
N ALA A 206 5.73 7.81 7.52
CA ALA A 206 6.41 9.08 7.30
C ALA A 206 7.08 9.09 5.92
N VAL A 207 7.09 10.25 5.29
CA VAL A 207 7.76 10.48 4.02
C VAL A 207 8.61 11.73 4.13
N SER A 208 9.88 11.61 3.79
CA SER A 208 10.85 12.71 3.76
C SER A 208 11.33 12.90 2.32
N VAL A 209 11.60 14.14 1.94
CA VAL A 209 12.12 14.48 0.60
C VAL A 209 13.49 15.10 0.76
N ASN A 210 14.48 14.60 0.04
CA ASN A 210 15.80 15.22 -0.07
C ASN A 210 15.99 15.72 -1.51
N ALA A 211 15.94 17.04 -1.68
CA ALA A 211 16.10 17.69 -2.98
C ALA A 211 17.56 18.10 -3.22
N LYS A 212 18.11 17.73 -4.37
CA LYS A 212 19.42 18.23 -4.83
C LYS A 212 19.23 19.54 -5.59
N GLY A 213 19.18 20.64 -4.84
CA GLY A 213 18.79 21.95 -5.36
C GLY A 213 17.27 22.14 -5.41
N GLY A 214 16.81 23.36 -5.73
CA GLY A 214 15.40 23.73 -5.66
C GLY A 214 14.95 24.14 -4.24
N GLN A 215 13.65 24.10 -3.99
CA GLN A 215 13.03 24.48 -2.72
C GLN A 215 12.02 23.41 -2.29
N LEU A 216 11.95 23.17 -0.99
CA LEU A 216 10.94 22.32 -0.37
C LEU A 216 10.01 23.20 0.46
N CYS A 217 8.72 23.03 0.23
CA CYS A 217 7.67 23.70 0.99
C CYS A 217 6.69 22.64 1.48
N TYR A 218 6.32 22.72 2.77
CA TYR A 218 5.39 21.79 3.38
C TYR A 218 4.08 22.52 3.70
N PHE A 219 2.96 21.90 3.32
CA PHE A 219 1.63 22.41 3.60
C PHE A 219 0.77 21.28 4.17
N ILE A 220 0.03 21.56 5.25
CA ILE A 220 -1.03 20.66 5.71
C ILE A 220 -2.27 20.99 4.89
N CYS A 221 -2.59 20.13 3.92
CA CYS A 221 -3.79 20.31 3.09
C CYS A 221 -5.03 19.85 3.88
N LEU A 222 -5.91 20.79 4.20
CA LEU A 222 -7.16 20.53 4.95
C LEU A 222 -8.32 20.06 4.05
N SER A 223 -8.10 19.93 2.74
CA SER A 223 -9.14 19.53 1.78
C SER A 223 -8.71 18.31 0.97
N ASP A 224 -9.66 17.43 0.67
CA ASP A 224 -9.40 16.22 -0.10
C ASP A 224 -9.20 16.44 -1.61
N ARG A 225 -9.39 17.67 -2.10
CA ARG A 225 -9.36 17.99 -3.52
C ARG A 225 -8.03 18.65 -3.90
N PHE A 226 -7.28 18.00 -4.78
CA PHE A 226 -6.45 18.75 -5.73
C PHE A 226 -7.42 19.58 -6.57
N THR A 227 -7.58 20.86 -6.26
CA THR A 227 -8.22 21.76 -7.21
C THR A 227 -7.26 21.92 -8.38
N SER A 228 -7.49 21.13 -9.43
CA SER A 228 -7.01 21.44 -10.76
C SER A 228 -7.67 22.75 -11.18
N SER A 229 -6.97 23.86 -10.97
CA SER A 229 -7.22 25.12 -11.68
C SER A 229 -6.41 25.14 -12.97
#